data_AF-A0A2R6Q3H5-F1
#
_entry.id   AF-A0A2R6Q3H5-F1
#
_cell.length_a   1.000
_cell.length_b   1.000
_cell.length_c   1.000
_cell.angle_alpha   90.00
_cell.angle_beta   90.00
_cell.angle_gamma   90.00
#
_symmetry.space_group_name_H-M   'P 1'
#
loop_
_entity.id
_entity.type
_entity.pdbx_description
1 polymer ?
#
loop_
_entity_poly.entity_id
_entity_poly.type
_entity_poly.pdbx_seq_one_letter_code
_entity_poly.pdbx_strand_id
1 'polypeptide(L)'
;MTTKYPLSPLLLLLFLSLSLHHHRSLAQYPNTTGYTCSSNQTTTNSCQTYAFYRATAPDLLDLASIADLFSVSRLMISNPSNISSPKASLTPNQPLFVPLTCSCNQINTTTSISYANLSYTINKDDTFYLVSTNLFQNLTAYQSVEIVNPTLVATNLTIGVSAIFPVFCKCPNTTQLQNNTNYLISYVYQPSDNFTSVASRFGSTPQAITDVNGDQVEPFETIFVPVSRVPGLNQPIAVPSPSGGKREEKGRVVGLGIGLGICGVLLGLVVGIWGYREALWRKRRGKERDEEGGKLGKGGKLGVDLNLVADVSDCLDKYRVFGIDELGEATDGFDEKWVIQGSVYKGYIGGEVHAIKKMKWNACEELKILQKVNHGNLVKLEGFCIDPEDGNCYLVYEYVENGSLHSWLHGNNNRKLSWKTRIRIAIDVANGLQYVHEHTRPRVVHKDIKSSNILLDAQMRAKIANFGLAKSGHNAITMHIVGTQGYLAPEYLSDGVVSTKMDVFSFGVVLLELVSGREAIGGDGKLLWLSANGVLDGDEEGKVKRVRGFMDGTLLEETCSMESVMNVMAIALACLHRDPSKRPSMVDVVYALCKSDDLFFDISEDGLSPHQVIAR
;
A
#
# COMPACT_ATOMS: atom_id res chain seq x y z
N MET A 1 53.18 37.88 11.11
CA MET A 1 52.99 37.44 12.51
C MET A 1 51.66 36.72 12.59
N THR A 2 51.72 35.40 12.61
CA THR A 2 50.58 34.49 12.77
C THR A 2 50.40 34.17 14.24
N THR A 3 49.32 34.65 14.87
CA THR A 3 48.92 34.24 16.21
C THR A 3 47.85 33.15 16.10
N LYS A 4 48.29 31.90 16.30
CA LYS A 4 47.43 30.75 16.62
C LYS A 4 47.13 30.81 18.12
N TYR A 5 45.86 30.84 18.51
CA TYR A 5 45.44 30.54 19.89
C TYR A 5 45.39 29.02 20.06
N PRO A 6 46.02 28.44 21.11
CA PRO A 6 45.83 27.03 21.43
C PRO A 6 44.53 26.88 22.23
N LEU A 7 43.60 26.07 21.72
CA LEU A 7 42.51 25.55 22.53
C LEU A 7 43.09 24.65 23.63
N SER A 8 42.80 25.03 24.87
CA SER A 8 43.32 24.43 26.10
C SER A 8 42.96 22.93 26.21
N PRO A 9 43.88 22.06 26.67
CA PRO A 9 43.64 20.63 26.90
C PRO A 9 42.54 20.33 27.95
N LEU A 10 42.08 21.36 28.68
CA LEU A 10 40.94 21.25 29.60
C LEU A 10 39.61 20.96 28.89
N LEU A 11 39.42 21.48 27.67
CA LEU A 11 38.17 21.28 26.92
C LEU A 11 38.06 19.83 26.40
N LEU A 12 39.19 19.23 26.03
CA LEU A 12 39.26 17.85 25.57
C LEU A 12 39.01 16.86 26.72
N LEU A 13 39.49 17.17 27.93
CA LEU A 13 39.24 16.39 29.14
C LEU A 13 37.80 16.48 29.62
N LEU A 14 37.12 17.62 29.41
CA LEU A 14 35.67 17.78 29.66
C LEU A 14 34.83 16.97 28.67
N PHE A 15 35.22 16.93 27.40
CA PHE A 15 34.57 16.04 26.42
C PHE A 15 34.83 14.56 26.70
N LEU A 16 36.04 14.20 27.14
CA LEU A 16 36.37 12.83 27.51
C LEU A 16 35.64 12.38 28.79
N SER A 17 35.48 13.25 29.79
CA SER A 17 34.72 12.93 31.01
C SER A 17 33.21 12.85 30.76
N LEU A 18 32.66 13.67 29.85
CA LEU A 18 31.28 13.55 29.37
C LEU A 18 31.06 12.27 28.55
N SER A 19 32.01 11.85 27.72
CA SER A 19 31.94 10.56 27.01
C SER A 19 32.13 9.34 27.94
N LEU A 20 32.88 9.48 29.04
CA LEU A 20 33.05 8.43 30.05
C LEU A 20 31.87 8.35 31.03
N HIS A 21 31.09 9.43 31.22
CA HIS A 21 29.80 9.37 31.92
C HIS A 21 28.68 8.80 31.05
N HIS A 22 28.76 8.91 29.72
CA HIS A 22 27.82 8.26 28.79
C HIS A 22 28.14 6.79 28.50
N HIS A 23 29.28 6.27 28.95
CA HIS A 23 29.68 4.86 28.80
C HIS A 23 29.71 4.07 30.11
N ARG A 24 28.92 4.49 31.11
CA ARG A 24 28.54 3.66 32.25
C ARG A 24 27.02 3.45 32.32
N SER A 25 26.42 2.94 31.26
CA SER A 25 25.29 2.02 31.43
C SER A 25 25.87 0.60 31.39
N LEU A 26 26.40 0.20 32.55
CA LEU A 26 26.69 -1.20 32.85
C LEU A 26 25.47 -2.04 32.47
N ALA A 27 25.74 -3.20 31.87
CA ALA A 27 24.78 -4.25 31.58
C ALA A 27 23.84 -4.46 32.78
N GLN A 28 22.64 -3.92 32.67
CA GLN A 28 21.53 -4.19 33.56
C GLN A 28 20.53 -4.98 32.73
N TYR A 29 20.18 -6.18 33.21
CA TYR A 29 19.11 -6.97 32.62
C TYR A 29 17.87 -6.08 32.38
N PRO A 30 17.14 -6.29 31.28
CA PRO A 30 16.06 -5.40 30.86
C PRO A 30 15.03 -5.26 31.98
N ASN A 31 14.66 -4.03 32.35
CA ASN A 31 13.64 -3.79 33.36
C ASN A 31 12.25 -4.05 32.75
N THR A 32 11.92 -5.32 32.49
CA THR A 32 10.60 -5.77 32.03
C THR A 32 9.60 -5.90 33.17
N THR A 33 9.99 -5.56 34.40
CA THR A 33 9.23 -5.79 35.65
C THR A 33 7.82 -5.21 35.59
N GLY A 34 7.60 -4.07 34.92
CA GLY A 34 6.27 -3.45 34.76
C GLY A 34 5.35 -4.07 33.69
N TYR A 35 5.89 -4.90 32.80
CA TYR A 35 5.18 -5.42 31.62
C TYR A 35 4.92 -6.92 31.68
N THR A 36 5.31 -7.57 32.77
CA THR A 36 5.11 -9.01 32.94
C THR A 36 3.63 -9.37 33.06
N CYS A 37 3.28 -10.54 32.53
CA CYS A 37 1.92 -11.08 32.60
C CYS A 37 1.95 -12.57 32.92
N SER A 38 0.91 -13.06 33.59
CA SER A 38 0.80 -14.47 34.00
C SER A 38 -0.16 -15.22 33.08
N SER A 39 0.36 -16.16 32.29
CA SER A 39 -0.42 -16.95 31.31
C SER A 39 -1.39 -17.98 31.93
N ASN A 40 -1.43 -18.14 33.25
CA ASN A 40 -2.10 -19.24 33.96
C ASN A 40 -3.57 -19.01 34.34
N GLN A 41 -4.27 -18.04 33.73
CA GLN A 41 -5.71 -17.87 33.94
C GLN A 41 -6.47 -18.07 32.63
N THR A 42 -7.28 -19.12 32.62
CA THR A 42 -8.12 -19.59 31.52
C THR A 42 -9.19 -18.56 31.14
N THR A 43 -8.96 -17.78 30.08
CA THR A 43 -9.88 -17.36 28.98
C THR A 43 -9.33 -16.10 28.30
N THR A 44 -8.96 -16.21 27.01
CA THR A 44 -8.64 -15.07 26.10
C THR A 44 -7.75 -13.95 26.68
N ASN A 45 -6.43 -14.18 26.77
CA ASN A 45 -5.43 -13.19 27.24
C ASN A 45 -5.17 -12.02 26.26
N SER A 46 -6.13 -11.71 25.39
CA SER A 46 -6.05 -10.59 24.45
C SER A 46 -7.20 -9.62 24.65
N CYS A 47 -6.92 -8.32 24.65
CA CYS A 47 -7.93 -7.27 24.79
C CYS A 47 -7.66 -6.14 23.80
N GLN A 48 -8.69 -5.36 23.50
CA GLN A 48 -8.54 -4.12 22.77
C GLN A 48 -8.25 -2.98 23.75
N THR A 49 -7.23 -2.18 23.47
CA THR A 49 -6.90 -0.97 24.20
C THR A 49 -6.41 0.12 23.24
N TYR A 50 -5.91 1.24 23.74
CA TYR A 50 -5.41 2.35 22.92
C TYR A 50 -4.05 2.81 23.41
N ALA A 51 -3.17 3.23 22.50
CA ALA A 51 -2.05 4.09 22.78
C ALA A 51 -2.45 5.55 22.60
N PHE A 52 -2.01 6.40 23.52
CA PHE A 52 -2.02 7.84 23.33
C PHE A 52 -0.77 8.25 22.55
N TYR A 53 -0.97 8.75 21.34
CA TYR A 53 0.10 9.10 20.41
C TYR A 53 0.05 10.59 20.06
N ARG A 54 1.20 11.22 19.81
CA ARG A 54 1.28 12.63 19.39
C ARG A 54 1.80 12.70 17.96
N ALA A 55 1.15 13.45 17.07
CA ALA A 55 1.64 13.63 15.70
C ALA A 55 3.02 14.34 15.71
N THR A 56 3.98 13.88 14.92
CA THR A 56 5.37 14.37 14.97
C THR A 56 5.87 14.76 13.59
N ALA A 57 6.49 15.93 13.48
CA ALA A 57 7.06 16.43 12.24
C ALA A 57 8.45 15.81 11.96
N PRO A 58 8.85 15.65 10.69
CA PRO A 58 8.10 15.99 9.47
C PRO A 58 7.20 14.86 8.95
N ASP A 59 7.50 13.60 9.29
CA ASP A 59 6.98 12.43 8.55
C ASP A 59 5.67 11.84 9.11
N LEU A 60 5.25 12.22 10.33
CA LEU A 60 4.07 11.68 11.02
C LEU A 60 3.03 12.78 11.32
N LEU A 61 2.77 13.62 10.30
CA LEU A 61 1.78 14.71 10.33
C LEU A 61 0.51 14.42 9.52
N ASP A 62 0.24 13.16 9.22
CA ASP A 62 -1.00 12.74 8.60
C ASP A 62 -1.45 11.39 9.16
N LEU A 63 -2.76 11.14 9.12
CA LEU A 63 -3.31 9.90 9.65
C LEU A 63 -2.89 8.66 8.86
N ALA A 64 -2.46 8.77 7.60
CA ALA A 64 -1.99 7.63 6.83
C ALA A 64 -0.67 7.10 7.39
N SER A 65 0.31 7.99 7.55
CA SER A 65 1.65 7.62 8.01
C SER A 65 1.62 7.01 9.42
N ILE A 66 0.78 7.56 10.31
CA ILE A 66 0.57 6.99 11.66
C ILE A 66 -0.22 5.68 11.59
N ALA A 67 -1.23 5.58 10.72
CA ALA A 67 -1.98 4.33 10.54
C ALA A 67 -1.09 3.20 10.00
N ASP A 68 -0.19 3.49 9.07
CA ASP A 68 0.78 2.55 8.52
C ASP A 68 1.78 2.11 9.61
N LEU A 69 2.31 3.05 10.41
CA LEU A 69 3.23 2.75 11.52
C LEU A 69 2.63 1.77 12.54
N PHE A 70 1.34 1.93 12.85
CA PHE A 70 0.64 1.08 13.82
C PHE A 70 -0.13 -0.09 13.17
N SER A 71 -0.05 -0.26 11.86
CA SER A 71 -0.78 -1.30 11.10
C SER A 71 -2.29 -1.27 11.34
N VAL A 72 -2.89 -0.08 11.41
CA VAL A 72 -4.33 0.16 11.60
C VAL A 72 -4.90 1.00 10.44
N SER A 73 -6.21 1.26 10.44
CA SER A 73 -6.82 2.16 9.44
C SER A 73 -6.90 3.61 9.95
N ARG A 74 -6.95 4.59 9.04
CA ARG A 74 -7.14 6.01 9.41
C ARG A 74 -8.42 6.24 10.20
N LEU A 75 -9.49 5.50 9.88
CA LEU A 75 -10.78 5.56 10.58
C LEU A 75 -10.69 5.06 12.03
N MET A 76 -9.89 4.02 12.25
CA MET A 76 -9.61 3.47 13.57
C MET A 76 -8.87 4.46 14.48
N ILE A 77 -8.16 5.43 13.92
CA ILE A 77 -7.54 6.53 14.67
C ILE A 77 -8.49 7.73 14.74
N SER A 78 -9.12 8.13 13.62
CA SER A 78 -9.92 9.36 13.55
C SER A 78 -11.17 9.32 14.42
N ASN A 79 -11.85 8.18 14.49
CA ASN A 79 -13.08 8.01 15.28
C ASN A 79 -12.84 8.22 16.79
N PRO A 80 -11.96 7.44 17.46
CA PRO A 80 -11.68 7.63 18.88
C PRO A 80 -10.96 8.95 19.16
N SER A 81 -10.23 9.50 18.17
CA SER A 81 -9.57 10.81 18.31
C SER A 81 -10.48 12.00 18.05
N ASN A 82 -11.75 11.81 17.68
CA ASN A 82 -12.66 12.91 17.33
C ASN A 82 -12.16 13.80 16.16
N ILE A 83 -11.54 13.19 15.15
CA ILE A 83 -11.09 13.88 13.93
C ILE A 83 -12.13 13.69 12.83
N SER A 84 -12.68 14.81 12.34
CA SER A 84 -13.82 14.81 11.41
C SER A 84 -13.48 14.32 10.00
N SER A 85 -12.22 14.42 9.56
CA SER A 85 -11.79 13.98 8.24
C SER A 85 -10.57 13.06 8.34
N PRO A 86 -10.65 11.79 7.90
CA PRO A 86 -9.52 10.87 7.82
C PRO A 86 -8.42 11.29 6.83
N LYS A 87 -8.62 12.39 6.10
CA LYS A 87 -7.66 13.02 5.17
C LYS A 87 -7.07 14.31 5.72
N ALA A 88 -7.42 14.72 6.94
CA ALA A 88 -6.89 15.93 7.54
C ALA A 88 -5.39 15.78 7.81
N SER A 89 -4.63 16.82 7.44
CA SER A 89 -3.28 17.01 7.95
C SER A 89 -3.34 17.27 9.45
N LEU A 90 -2.38 16.73 10.17
CA LEU A 90 -2.23 16.88 11.60
C LEU A 90 -1.22 17.98 11.90
N THR A 91 -1.44 18.72 12.98
CA THR A 91 -0.45 19.66 13.49
C THR A 91 0.54 18.95 14.40
N PRO A 92 1.81 19.40 14.49
CA PRO A 92 2.77 18.82 15.44
C PRO A 92 2.21 18.81 16.88
N ASN A 93 2.46 17.71 17.59
CA ASN A 93 1.94 17.39 18.93
C ASN A 93 0.41 17.22 19.04
N GLN A 94 -0.31 17.10 17.93
CA GLN A 94 -1.75 16.81 17.96
C GLN A 94 -2.00 15.43 18.59
N PRO A 95 -2.86 15.33 19.62
CA PRO A 95 -3.10 14.09 20.34
C PRO A 95 -4.03 13.16 19.57
N LEU A 96 -3.72 11.87 19.62
CA LEU A 96 -4.44 10.79 18.94
C LEU A 96 -4.61 9.59 19.86
N PHE A 97 -5.71 8.89 19.70
CA PHE A 97 -5.90 7.53 20.19
C PHE A 97 -5.69 6.54 19.05
N VAL A 98 -4.68 5.70 19.19
CA VAL A 98 -4.35 4.65 18.23
C VAL A 98 -4.73 3.30 18.85
N PRO A 99 -5.65 2.52 18.24
CA PRO A 99 -6.06 1.26 18.83
C PRO A 99 -4.95 0.22 18.77
N LEU A 100 -4.88 -0.60 19.82
CA LEU A 100 -3.93 -1.68 20.00
C LEU A 100 -4.66 -2.98 20.34
N THR A 101 -4.28 -4.06 19.67
CA THR A 101 -4.65 -5.42 20.09
C THR A 101 -3.58 -5.92 21.03
N CYS A 102 -3.89 -5.91 22.33
CA CYS A 102 -2.95 -6.30 23.37
C CYS A 102 -3.01 -7.79 23.62
N SER A 103 -1.86 -8.46 23.78
CA SER A 103 -1.78 -9.85 24.20
C SER A 103 -0.64 -10.11 25.17
N CYS A 104 -0.80 -11.12 26.03
CA CYS A 104 0.28 -11.66 26.85
C CYS A 104 1.09 -12.66 26.03
N ASN A 105 2.33 -12.33 25.70
CA ASN A 105 3.20 -13.12 24.83
C ASN A 105 4.36 -13.70 25.64
N GLN A 106 4.62 -14.99 25.47
CA GLN A 106 5.72 -15.68 26.13
C GLN A 106 7.04 -15.37 25.41
N ILE A 107 8.02 -14.82 26.13
CA ILE A 107 9.38 -14.61 25.58
C ILE A 107 10.25 -15.82 25.88
N ASN A 108 10.29 -16.23 27.14
CA ASN A 108 11.13 -17.31 27.65
C ASN A 108 10.28 -18.31 28.44
N THR A 109 10.88 -19.42 28.88
CA THR A 109 10.19 -20.46 29.68
C THR A 109 9.60 -19.93 31.00
N THR A 110 10.13 -18.83 31.53
CA THR A 110 9.74 -18.26 32.83
C THR A 110 9.19 -16.83 32.76
N THR A 111 9.18 -16.19 31.58
CA THR A 111 8.82 -14.77 31.45
C THR A 111 7.91 -14.54 30.26
N SER A 112 6.73 -13.99 30.53
CA SER A 112 5.80 -13.48 29.54
C SER A 112 5.62 -11.99 29.74
N ILE A 113 5.49 -11.24 28.64
CA ILE A 113 5.24 -9.80 28.66
C ILE A 113 4.00 -9.46 27.85
N SER A 114 3.31 -8.41 28.26
CA SER A 114 2.12 -7.92 27.59
C SER A 114 2.48 -6.82 26.60
N TYR A 115 2.19 -7.04 25.31
CA TYR A 115 2.42 -6.06 24.24
C TYR A 115 1.53 -6.30 23.02
N ALA A 116 1.39 -5.27 22.20
CA ALA A 116 0.80 -5.32 20.87
C ALA A 116 1.90 -5.57 19.84
N ASN A 117 1.74 -6.62 19.04
CA ASN A 117 2.75 -7.05 18.08
C ASN A 117 2.62 -6.23 16.78
N LEU A 118 3.57 -5.32 16.54
CA LEU A 118 3.58 -4.47 15.35
C LEU A 118 4.78 -4.79 14.47
N SER A 119 4.52 -5.06 13.19
CA SER A 119 5.57 -5.23 12.19
C SER A 119 5.95 -3.88 11.58
N TYR A 120 7.24 -3.57 11.55
CA TYR A 120 7.78 -2.37 10.90
C TYR A 120 8.90 -2.76 9.94
N THR A 121 8.87 -2.20 8.73
CA THR A 121 9.90 -2.43 7.71
C THR A 121 11.04 -1.43 7.90
N ILE A 122 12.24 -1.94 8.13
CA ILE A 122 13.44 -1.14 8.38
C ILE A 122 13.76 -0.27 7.15
N ASN A 123 13.89 1.03 7.37
CA ASN A 123 14.35 2.02 6.39
C ASN A 123 15.86 2.31 6.54
N LYS A 124 16.38 3.12 5.63
CA LYS A 124 17.77 3.58 5.70
C LYS A 124 18.01 4.35 7.01
N ASP A 125 19.13 4.06 7.67
CA ASP A 125 19.58 4.68 8.93
C ASP A 125 18.73 4.33 10.17
N ASP A 126 17.75 3.42 10.03
CA ASP A 126 17.00 2.91 11.17
C ASP A 126 17.88 2.08 12.11
N THR A 127 17.66 2.27 13.40
CA THR A 127 18.13 1.39 14.46
C THR A 127 16.94 1.06 15.36
N PHE A 128 17.00 -0.03 16.11
CA PHE A 128 15.94 -0.33 17.09
C PHE A 128 15.76 0.85 18.06
N TYR A 129 16.85 1.50 18.47
CA TYR A 129 16.78 2.70 19.31
C TYR A 129 16.01 3.85 18.65
N LEU A 130 16.36 4.24 17.43
CA LEU A 130 15.74 5.38 16.75
C LEU A 130 14.26 5.13 16.45
N VAL A 131 13.90 3.93 16.00
CA VAL A 131 12.50 3.60 15.71
C VAL A 131 11.68 3.55 17.00
N SER A 132 12.19 2.94 18.07
CA SER A 132 11.49 2.90 19.37
C SER A 132 11.29 4.30 19.97
N THR A 133 12.32 5.15 19.91
CA THR A 133 12.29 6.47 20.58
C THR A 133 11.63 7.57 19.74
N ASN A 134 11.85 7.61 18.42
CA ASN A 134 11.37 8.68 17.56
C ASN A 134 10.02 8.35 16.91
N LEU A 135 9.89 7.16 16.31
CA LEU A 135 8.65 6.77 15.61
C LEU A 135 7.60 6.31 16.61
N PHE A 136 7.93 5.36 17.49
CA PHE A 136 7.03 4.87 18.53
C PHE A 136 7.00 5.73 19.80
N GLN A 137 7.81 6.80 19.88
CA GLN A 137 7.76 7.78 20.98
C GLN A 137 7.94 7.19 22.38
N ASN A 138 8.74 6.12 22.52
CA ASN A 138 8.93 5.35 23.75
C ASN A 138 7.70 4.51 24.20
N LEU A 139 6.71 4.30 23.33
CA LEU A 139 5.66 3.28 23.53
C LEU A 139 6.21 1.85 23.51
N THR A 140 7.45 1.68 23.06
CA THR A 140 8.25 0.47 23.15
C THR A 140 9.69 0.84 23.48
N ALA A 141 10.45 -0.10 24.04
CA ALA A 141 11.86 0.08 24.33
C ALA A 141 12.70 -0.79 23.38
N TYR A 142 13.84 -0.26 22.90
CA TYR A 142 14.67 -0.97 21.93
C TYR A 142 15.19 -2.31 22.49
N GLN A 143 15.43 -2.39 23.80
CA GLN A 143 15.82 -3.64 24.45
C GLN A 143 14.73 -4.71 24.34
N SER A 144 13.45 -4.32 24.39
CA SER A 144 12.33 -5.23 24.17
C SER A 144 12.22 -5.64 22.69
N VAL A 145 12.57 -4.74 21.77
CA VAL A 145 12.66 -5.05 20.33
C VAL A 145 13.77 -6.09 20.08
N GLU A 146 14.94 -5.97 20.69
CA GLU A 146 16.03 -6.95 20.57
C GLU A 146 15.60 -8.35 21.04
N ILE A 147 14.87 -8.41 22.15
CA ILE A 147 14.39 -9.67 22.73
C ILE A 147 13.42 -10.40 21.79
N VAL A 148 12.49 -9.67 21.16
CA VAL A 148 11.49 -10.27 20.24
C VAL A 148 12.03 -10.49 18.82
N ASN A 149 13.20 -9.92 18.49
CA ASN A 149 13.89 -10.12 17.21
C ASN A 149 15.32 -10.66 17.43
N PRO A 150 15.49 -11.90 17.93
CA PRO A 150 16.80 -12.43 18.33
C PRO A 150 17.78 -12.60 17.14
N THR A 151 17.29 -12.56 15.91
CA THR A 151 18.08 -12.74 14.69
C THR A 151 18.60 -11.42 14.10
N LEU A 152 18.16 -10.28 14.62
CA LEU A 152 18.49 -8.95 14.09
C LEU A 152 19.44 -8.22 15.05
N VAL A 153 20.36 -7.44 14.48
CA VAL A 153 21.33 -6.64 15.24
C VAL A 153 20.81 -5.20 15.33
N ALA A 154 20.60 -4.69 16.54
CA ALA A 154 19.90 -3.43 16.80
C ALA A 154 20.43 -2.19 16.03
N THR A 155 21.73 -2.17 15.73
CA THR A 155 22.42 -1.06 15.06
C THR A 155 22.82 -1.37 13.62
N ASN A 156 22.66 -2.61 13.16
CA ASN A 156 23.05 -3.04 11.82
C ASN A 156 21.89 -3.78 11.16
N LEU A 157 20.89 -2.99 10.76
CA LEU A 157 19.65 -3.48 10.18
C LEU A 157 19.71 -3.35 8.64
N THR A 158 19.28 -4.40 7.94
CA THR A 158 19.22 -4.38 6.48
C THR A 158 17.92 -3.71 6.03
N ILE A 159 18.01 -2.77 5.09
CA ILE A 159 16.85 -2.05 4.53
C ILE A 159 15.85 -3.05 3.93
N GLY A 160 14.57 -2.88 4.23
CA GLY A 160 13.48 -3.74 3.74
C GLY A 160 13.22 -4.98 4.60
N VAL A 161 14.02 -5.25 5.63
CA VAL A 161 13.72 -6.32 6.59
C VAL A 161 12.56 -5.90 7.49
N SER A 162 11.61 -6.79 7.71
CA SER A 162 10.53 -6.57 8.68
C SER A 162 10.97 -6.99 10.08
N ALA A 163 10.89 -6.06 11.04
CA ALA A 163 11.17 -6.29 12.46
C ALA A 163 9.92 -6.09 13.31
N ILE A 164 9.81 -6.80 14.43
CA ILE A 164 8.69 -6.69 15.36
C ILE A 164 8.99 -5.63 16.42
N PHE A 165 8.14 -4.62 16.54
CA PHE A 165 8.19 -3.63 17.62
C PHE A 165 7.08 -3.91 18.64
N PRO A 166 7.41 -4.43 19.84
CA PRO A 166 6.42 -4.79 20.84
C PRO A 166 5.95 -3.54 21.57
N VAL A 167 4.84 -2.94 21.13
CA VAL A 167 4.27 -1.75 21.78
C VAL A 167 3.62 -2.16 23.11
N PHE A 168 4.07 -1.57 24.20
CA PHE A 168 3.64 -1.94 25.54
C PHE A 168 2.14 -1.65 25.73
N CYS A 169 1.43 -2.63 26.27
CA CYS A 169 0.00 -2.54 26.53
C CYS A 169 -0.37 -3.50 27.67
N LYS A 170 -1.53 -3.29 28.31
CA LYS A 170 -2.01 -4.15 29.38
C LYS A 170 -3.51 -4.38 29.26
N CYS A 171 -3.97 -5.55 29.70
CA CYS A 171 -5.39 -5.86 29.77
C CYS A 171 -5.94 -5.66 31.19
N PRO A 172 -7.15 -5.09 31.35
CA PRO A 172 -7.81 -5.05 32.65
C PRO A 172 -8.00 -6.45 33.23
N ASN A 173 -7.75 -6.63 34.52
CA ASN A 173 -8.06 -7.87 35.22
C ASN A 173 -9.55 -7.94 35.60
N THR A 174 -10.01 -9.10 36.10
CA THR A 174 -11.42 -9.32 36.47
C THR A 174 -11.95 -8.30 37.46
N THR A 175 -11.15 -7.90 38.46
CA THR A 175 -11.53 -6.90 39.48
C THR A 175 -11.69 -5.51 38.85
N GLN A 176 -10.80 -5.13 37.93
CA GLN A 176 -10.87 -3.86 37.20
C GLN A 176 -12.10 -3.81 36.29
N LEU A 177 -12.42 -4.89 35.60
CA LEU A 177 -13.64 -5.00 34.80
C LEU A 177 -14.91 -4.87 35.65
N GLN A 178 -14.94 -5.51 36.83
CA GLN A 178 -16.04 -5.38 37.80
C GLN A 178 -16.18 -3.93 38.31
N ASN A 179 -15.08 -3.21 38.44
CA ASN A 179 -15.05 -1.78 38.79
C ASN A 179 -15.20 -0.84 37.57
N ASN A 180 -15.77 -1.33 36.46
CA ASN A 180 -16.07 -0.56 35.26
C ASN A 180 -14.82 0.06 34.58
N THR A 181 -13.64 -0.54 34.74
CA THR A 181 -12.43 -0.18 34.00
C THR A 181 -12.32 -1.08 32.78
N ASN A 182 -12.68 -0.54 31.61
CA ASN A 182 -12.75 -1.31 30.36
C ASN A 182 -11.45 -1.23 29.54
N TYR A 183 -10.63 -0.20 29.75
CA TYR A 183 -9.40 0.00 29.01
C TYR A 183 -8.25 0.44 29.93
N LEU A 184 -7.04 0.01 29.58
CA LEU A 184 -5.78 0.49 30.16
C LEU A 184 -4.98 1.17 29.04
N ILE A 185 -5.13 2.48 28.90
CA ILE A 185 -4.53 3.24 27.79
C ILE A 185 -3.02 3.36 28.01
N SER A 186 -2.22 2.96 27.02
CA SER A 186 -0.76 3.14 27.04
C SER A 186 -0.42 4.62 26.80
N TYR A 187 0.29 5.22 27.75
CA TYR A 187 0.65 6.63 27.74
C TYR A 187 2.12 6.81 28.11
N VAL A 188 2.87 7.54 27.30
CA VAL A 188 4.28 7.86 27.59
C VAL A 188 4.33 9.07 28.51
N TYR A 189 4.80 8.86 29.74
CA TYR A 189 4.88 9.84 30.80
C TYR A 189 5.84 10.97 30.42
N GLN A 190 5.41 12.22 30.47
CA GLN A 190 6.24 13.37 30.07
C GLN A 190 6.93 14.00 31.28
N PRO A 191 8.10 14.65 31.12
CA PRO A 191 8.80 15.31 32.23
C PRO A 191 7.98 16.34 33.01
N SER A 192 6.96 16.93 32.38
CA SER A 192 6.05 17.90 33.01
C SER A 192 4.82 17.28 33.68
N ASP A 193 4.64 15.96 33.55
CA ASP A 193 3.44 15.29 34.04
C ASP A 193 3.52 15.01 35.55
N ASN A 194 2.35 14.97 36.15
CA ASN A 194 2.08 14.34 37.43
C ASN A 194 0.79 13.49 37.32
N PHE A 195 0.60 12.50 38.19
CA PHE A 195 -0.59 11.63 38.12
C PHE A 195 -1.91 12.40 38.17
N THR A 196 -1.97 13.56 38.83
CA THR A 196 -3.16 14.43 38.81
C THR A 196 -3.45 15.01 37.42
N SER A 197 -2.43 15.51 36.74
CA SER A 197 -2.55 16.04 35.38
C SER A 197 -2.88 14.96 34.35
N VAL A 198 -2.34 13.75 34.51
CA VAL A 198 -2.65 12.61 33.64
C VAL A 198 -4.08 12.12 33.91
N ALA A 199 -4.45 11.93 35.18
CA ALA A 199 -5.79 11.52 35.58
C ALA A 199 -6.87 12.46 35.04
N SER A 200 -6.69 13.78 35.21
CA SER A 200 -7.63 14.78 34.70
C SER A 200 -7.77 14.75 33.16
N ARG A 201 -6.69 14.48 32.42
CA ARG A 201 -6.72 14.37 30.95
C ARG A 201 -7.56 13.19 30.47
N PHE A 202 -7.44 12.04 31.14
CA PHE A 202 -8.08 10.80 30.70
C PHE A 202 -9.42 10.52 31.38
N GLY A 203 -9.82 11.34 32.37
CA GLY A 203 -11.01 11.07 33.19
C GLY A 203 -10.81 9.89 34.14
N SER A 204 -9.59 9.71 34.66
CA SER A 204 -9.20 8.70 35.64
C SER A 204 -8.96 9.34 37.03
N THR A 205 -8.47 8.57 38.01
CA THR A 205 -8.04 9.10 39.32
C THR A 205 -6.55 8.86 39.54
N PRO A 206 -5.83 9.74 40.28
CA PRO A 206 -4.41 9.54 40.55
C PRO A 206 -4.14 8.20 41.23
N GLN A 207 -4.99 7.83 42.20
CA GLN A 207 -4.88 6.55 42.90
C GLN A 207 -5.01 5.37 41.94
N ALA A 208 -5.95 5.39 41.00
CA ALA A 208 -6.10 4.28 40.04
C ALA A 208 -4.89 4.15 39.11
N ILE A 209 -4.24 5.26 38.75
CA ILE A 209 -2.99 5.23 37.99
C ILE A 209 -1.86 4.64 38.85
N THR A 210 -1.74 5.07 40.11
CA THR A 210 -0.78 4.52 41.08
C THR A 210 -0.98 3.02 41.29
N ASP A 211 -2.23 2.55 41.45
CA ASP A 211 -2.54 1.14 41.69
C ASP A 211 -2.11 0.22 40.53
N VAL A 212 -2.04 0.77 39.30
CA VAL A 212 -1.66 0.01 38.09
C VAL A 212 -0.17 0.07 37.79
N ASN A 213 0.48 1.21 38.07
CA ASN A 213 1.86 1.51 37.63
C ASN A 213 2.87 1.60 38.78
N GLY A 214 2.40 1.74 40.02
CA GLY A 214 3.21 2.07 41.18
C GLY A 214 3.45 3.58 41.35
N ASP A 215 4.14 3.92 42.43
CA ASP A 215 4.29 5.30 42.93
C ASP A 215 5.51 6.02 42.33
N GLN A 216 6.40 5.28 41.67
CA GLN A 216 7.68 5.75 41.13
C GLN A 216 7.68 5.50 39.62
N VAL A 217 7.44 6.55 38.84
CA VAL A 217 7.45 6.52 37.37
C VAL A 217 8.45 7.56 36.88
N GLU A 218 9.36 7.15 36.00
CA GLU A 218 10.36 8.03 35.41
C GLU A 218 9.83 8.71 34.14
N PRO A 219 10.34 9.90 33.79
CA PRO A 219 10.02 10.52 32.51
C PRO A 219 10.34 9.60 31.33
N PHE A 220 9.47 9.63 30.33
CA PHE A 220 9.49 8.83 29.11
C PHE A 220 9.17 7.34 29.27
N GLU A 221 8.78 6.88 30.47
CA GLU A 221 8.25 5.54 30.64
C GLU A 221 6.81 5.42 30.14
N THR A 222 6.45 4.25 29.60
CA THR A 222 5.05 3.96 29.24
C THR A 222 4.29 3.49 30.47
N ILE A 223 3.29 4.27 30.87
CA ILE A 223 2.33 3.93 31.92
C ILE A 223 0.98 3.54 31.33
N PHE A 224 0.15 2.89 32.14
CA PHE A 224 -1.18 2.42 31.78
C PHE A 224 -2.25 3.18 32.56
N VAL A 225 -3.08 3.93 31.86
CA VAL A 225 -4.11 4.77 32.46
C VAL A 225 -5.46 4.05 32.43
N PRO A 226 -6.04 3.67 33.59
CA PRO A 226 -7.32 2.97 33.65
C PRO A 226 -8.48 3.92 33.34
N VAL A 227 -9.33 3.54 32.39
CA VAL A 227 -10.52 4.29 32.01
C VAL A 227 -11.72 3.37 31.74
N SER A 228 -12.92 3.89 31.97
CA SER A 228 -14.18 3.18 31.66
C SER A 228 -14.58 3.28 30.19
N ARG A 229 -14.19 4.37 29.52
CA ARG A 229 -14.38 4.61 28.09
C ARG A 229 -13.25 5.49 27.59
N VAL A 230 -12.99 5.44 26.28
CA VAL A 230 -12.02 6.35 25.65
C VAL A 230 -12.52 7.79 25.81
N PRO A 231 -11.73 8.69 26.41
CA PRO A 231 -12.13 10.08 26.60
C PRO A 231 -12.12 10.82 25.25
N GLY A 232 -12.97 11.83 25.11
CA GLY A 232 -12.95 12.68 23.92
C GLY A 232 -11.72 13.59 23.90
N LEU A 233 -10.96 13.59 22.79
CA LEU A 233 -9.85 14.52 22.61
C LEU A 233 -10.36 15.87 22.09
N ASN A 234 -9.85 16.95 22.67
CA ASN A 234 -10.01 18.29 22.13
C ASN A 234 -9.06 18.45 20.95
N GLN A 235 -9.60 18.39 19.73
CA GLN A 235 -8.82 18.58 18.52
C GLN A 235 -8.57 20.08 18.27
N PRO A 236 -7.38 20.47 17.77
CA PRO A 236 -7.12 21.84 17.34
C PRO A 236 -8.17 22.25 16.30
N ILE A 237 -8.74 23.46 16.44
CA ILE A 237 -9.74 23.97 15.49
C ILE A 237 -9.08 24.07 14.11
N ALA A 238 -9.60 23.34 13.13
CA ALA A 238 -9.20 23.50 11.74
C ALA A 238 -9.53 24.92 11.30
N VAL A 239 -8.52 25.77 11.15
CA VAL A 239 -8.70 27.10 10.55
C VAL A 239 -8.98 26.87 9.06
N PRO A 240 -10.18 27.20 8.54
CA PRO A 240 -10.40 27.16 7.11
C PRO A 240 -9.42 28.13 6.44
N SER A 241 -8.75 27.67 5.39
CA SER A 241 -7.85 28.49 4.58
C SER A 241 -8.59 29.76 4.16
N PRO A 242 -8.09 30.97 4.49
CA PRO A 242 -8.79 32.18 4.14
C PRO A 242 -8.67 32.42 2.63
N SER A 243 -9.82 32.36 1.96
CA SER A 243 -10.06 33.03 0.69
C SER A 243 -9.70 34.50 0.81
N GLY A 244 -9.01 35.03 -0.21
CA GLY A 244 -8.48 36.37 -0.24
C GLY A 244 -9.45 37.46 0.22
N GLY A 245 -8.99 38.29 1.15
CA GLY A 245 -9.69 39.48 1.63
C GLY A 245 -8.76 40.34 2.46
N LYS A 246 -8.38 41.51 1.92
CA LYS A 246 -7.53 42.51 2.57
C LYS A 246 -8.25 43.17 3.75
N ARG A 247 -7.61 43.22 4.92
CA ARG A 247 -7.61 44.34 5.90
C ARG A 247 -6.66 43.98 7.06
N GLU A 248 -5.48 44.58 7.11
CA GLU A 248 -5.12 45.85 7.79
C GLU A 248 -5.18 45.74 9.32
N GLU A 249 -4.03 45.48 9.93
CA GLU A 249 -3.78 45.84 11.33
C GLU A 249 -2.37 46.47 11.43
N LYS A 250 -2.36 47.77 11.67
CA LYS A 250 -1.16 48.58 11.92
C LYS A 250 -0.62 48.28 13.31
N GLY A 251 0.70 48.13 13.41
CA GLY A 251 1.39 48.40 14.68
C GLY A 251 2.53 47.46 15.03
N ARG A 252 3.49 47.20 14.13
CA ARG A 252 4.80 46.63 14.51
C ARG A 252 5.91 46.74 13.43
N VAL A 253 5.91 47.79 12.59
CA VAL A 253 6.79 47.87 11.40
C VAL A 253 7.80 49.05 11.42
N VAL A 254 8.00 49.75 12.52
CA VAL A 254 9.01 50.84 12.53
C VAL A 254 10.43 50.36 12.85
N GLY A 255 10.61 49.14 13.40
CA GLY A 255 11.95 48.61 13.76
C GLY A 255 12.65 47.76 12.68
N LEU A 256 11.91 47.11 11.77
CA LEU A 256 12.49 46.14 10.82
C LEU A 256 12.87 46.74 9.45
N GLY A 257 12.37 47.93 9.11
CA GLY A 257 12.58 48.54 7.79
C GLY A 257 14.01 49.06 7.54
N ILE A 258 14.70 49.50 8.59
CA ILE A 258 16.05 50.08 8.45
C ILE A 258 17.11 48.98 8.27
N GLY A 259 16.93 47.82 8.92
CA GLY A 259 17.86 46.69 8.80
C GLY A 259 17.82 45.99 7.44
N LEU A 260 16.63 45.83 6.85
CA LEU A 260 16.47 45.14 5.56
C LEU A 260 16.98 45.97 4.38
N GLY A 261 16.86 47.31 4.45
CA GLY A 261 17.40 48.20 3.42
C GLY A 261 18.94 48.17 3.35
N ILE A 262 19.62 48.16 4.51
CA ILE A 262 21.07 48.13 4.57
C ILE A 262 21.61 46.76 4.12
N CYS A 263 20.99 45.66 4.55
CA CYS A 263 21.37 44.32 4.10
C CYS A 263 21.14 44.10 2.59
N GLY A 264 20.05 44.63 2.03
CA GLY A 264 19.78 44.54 0.59
C GLY A 264 20.80 45.29 -0.27
N VAL A 265 21.19 46.50 0.15
CA VAL A 265 22.21 47.29 -0.54
C VAL A 265 23.59 46.63 -0.44
N LEU A 266 23.95 46.09 0.73
CA LEU A 266 25.22 45.37 0.91
C LEU A 266 25.27 44.09 0.07
N LEU A 267 24.17 43.32 0.00
CA LEU A 267 24.05 42.15 -0.88
C LEU A 267 24.19 42.53 -2.36
N GLY A 268 23.53 43.61 -2.79
CA GLY A 268 23.66 44.12 -4.16
C GLY A 268 25.08 44.52 -4.52
N LEU A 269 25.82 45.15 -3.59
CA LEU A 269 27.22 45.51 -3.79
C LEU A 269 28.13 44.28 -3.85
N VAL A 270 27.91 43.27 -3.00
CA VAL A 270 28.69 42.02 -3.01
C VAL A 270 28.45 41.26 -4.32
N VAL A 271 27.19 41.14 -4.77
CA VAL A 271 26.86 40.49 -6.05
C VAL A 271 27.42 41.28 -7.23
N GLY A 272 27.36 42.62 -7.19
CA GLY A 272 27.97 43.48 -8.22
C GLY A 272 29.49 43.33 -8.30
N ILE A 273 30.19 43.29 -7.16
CA ILE A 273 31.64 43.07 -7.09
C ILE A 273 31.99 41.65 -7.56
N TRP A 274 31.18 40.66 -7.21
CA TRP A 274 31.40 39.28 -7.63
C TRP A 274 31.21 39.12 -9.15
N GLY A 275 30.14 39.69 -9.71
CA GLY A 275 29.89 39.73 -11.16
C GLY A 275 30.96 40.52 -11.92
N TYR A 276 31.45 41.63 -11.38
CA TYR A 276 32.55 42.40 -11.97
C TYR A 276 33.88 41.62 -11.96
N ARG A 277 34.19 40.93 -10.85
CA ARG A 277 35.35 40.03 -10.78
C ARG A 277 35.23 38.87 -11.76
N GLU A 278 34.05 38.29 -11.89
CA GLU A 278 33.80 37.18 -12.81
C GLU A 278 33.90 37.63 -14.28
N ALA A 279 33.41 38.83 -14.62
CA ALA A 279 33.56 39.42 -15.94
C ALA A 279 35.03 39.72 -16.29
N LEU A 280 35.81 40.22 -15.32
CA LEU A 280 37.26 40.41 -15.49
C LEU A 280 38.01 39.08 -15.63
N TRP A 281 37.57 38.03 -14.93
CA TRP A 281 38.13 36.68 -15.07
C TRP A 281 37.77 36.04 -16.41
N ARG A 282 36.54 36.21 -16.91
CA ARG A 282 36.13 35.75 -18.24
C ARG A 282 36.89 36.49 -19.34
N LYS A 283 37.15 37.79 -19.19
CA LYS A 283 37.96 38.57 -20.15
C LYS A 283 39.44 38.17 -20.16
N ARG A 284 39.95 37.61 -19.04
CA ARG A 284 41.30 37.00 -18.99
C ARG A 284 41.36 35.59 -19.56
N ARG A 285 40.30 34.77 -19.42
CA ARG A 285 40.23 33.41 -20.00
C ARG A 285 39.81 33.37 -21.48
N GLY A 286 39.18 34.43 -21.99
CA GLY A 286 38.79 34.57 -23.40
C GLY A 286 39.93 34.94 -24.35
N LYS A 287 41.18 35.02 -23.87
CA LYS A 287 42.37 35.28 -24.71
C LYS A 287 43.24 34.03 -24.93
N GLU A 288 42.82 32.87 -24.40
CA GLU A 288 43.59 31.61 -24.44
C GLU A 288 42.78 30.41 -24.95
N ARG A 289 41.60 30.61 -25.55
CA ARG A 289 40.77 29.50 -26.09
C ARG A 289 40.07 29.83 -27.41
N ASP A 290 40.77 30.54 -28.30
CA ASP A 290 40.53 30.45 -29.74
C ASP A 290 41.49 29.42 -30.32
N GLU A 291 41.23 28.14 -30.04
CA GLU A 291 41.62 27.00 -30.85
C GLU A 291 40.89 25.76 -30.28
N GLU A 292 40.23 25.03 -31.18
CA GLU A 292 39.50 23.75 -30.96
C GLU A 292 38.03 23.79 -30.47
N GLY A 293 37.14 24.15 -31.41
CA GLY A 293 36.20 23.20 -32.04
C GLY A 293 35.13 22.45 -31.22
N GLY A 294 33.86 22.79 -31.46
CA GLY A 294 32.87 21.78 -31.93
C GLY A 294 31.74 21.29 -31.01
N LYS A 295 30.52 21.77 -31.31
CA LYS A 295 29.19 21.13 -31.25
C LYS A 295 28.43 20.87 -29.93
N LEU A 296 27.15 21.27 -30.03
CA LEU A 296 25.88 20.69 -29.53
C LEU A 296 25.41 20.94 -28.09
N GLY A 297 24.14 21.39 -28.00
CA GLY A 297 23.22 21.02 -26.93
C GLY A 297 22.56 22.20 -26.21
N LYS A 298 21.22 22.33 -26.35
CA LYS A 298 20.36 22.84 -25.26
C LYS A 298 18.92 22.35 -25.45
N GLY A 299 18.63 21.20 -24.85
CA GLY A 299 17.27 20.83 -24.45
C GLY A 299 16.87 21.66 -23.23
N GLY A 300 15.64 22.16 -23.25
CA GLY A 300 15.04 22.91 -22.14
C GLY A 300 14.75 22.00 -20.96
N LYS A 301 15.19 22.41 -19.77
CA LYS A 301 14.92 21.74 -18.50
C LYS A 301 13.71 22.47 -17.87
N LEU A 302 12.55 21.83 -17.86
CA LEU A 302 11.38 22.33 -17.12
C LEU A 302 11.51 21.84 -15.67
N GLY A 303 11.42 22.78 -14.72
CA GLY A 303 11.52 22.48 -13.29
C GLY A 303 10.24 21.82 -12.79
N VAL A 304 10.37 20.57 -12.34
CA VAL A 304 9.32 19.86 -11.58
C VAL A 304 9.62 20.06 -10.09
N ASP A 305 8.58 20.28 -9.30
CA ASP A 305 8.64 20.52 -7.86
C ASP A 305 9.31 19.36 -7.10
N LEU A 306 10.27 19.67 -6.23
CA LEU A 306 11.17 18.71 -5.56
C LEU A 306 10.46 17.64 -4.70
N ASN A 307 9.26 17.92 -4.19
CA ASN A 307 8.48 16.97 -3.41
C ASN A 307 7.70 15.96 -4.29
N LEU A 308 7.35 16.36 -5.52
CA LEU A 308 6.66 15.50 -6.50
C LEU A 308 7.62 14.50 -7.17
N VAL A 309 8.90 14.88 -7.29
CA VAL A 309 9.95 14.01 -7.88
C VAL A 309 10.37 12.89 -6.94
N ALA A 310 10.33 13.11 -5.62
CA ALA A 310 10.79 12.14 -4.63
C ALA A 310 9.94 10.85 -4.60
N ASP A 311 8.61 10.97 -4.71
CA ASP A 311 7.67 9.83 -4.68
C ASP A 311 7.70 8.93 -5.93
N VAL A 312 8.33 9.43 -6.99
CA VAL A 312 8.27 8.87 -8.36
C VAL A 312 9.67 8.71 -8.95
N SER A 313 10.71 9.00 -8.15
CA SER A 313 12.11 8.98 -8.58
C SER A 313 12.50 7.64 -9.20
N ASP A 314 11.96 6.54 -8.66
CA ASP A 314 12.18 5.18 -9.18
C ASP A 314 11.43 4.90 -10.50
N CYS A 315 10.42 5.69 -10.87
CA CYS A 315 9.66 5.53 -12.12
C CYS A 315 10.29 6.25 -13.30
N LEU A 316 11.02 7.35 -13.05
CA LEU A 316 11.51 8.26 -14.09
C LEU A 316 12.49 7.58 -15.07
N ASP A 317 13.19 6.54 -14.61
CA ASP A 317 14.14 5.79 -15.43
C ASP A 317 13.49 4.68 -16.28
N LYS A 318 12.28 4.22 -15.91
CA LYS A 318 11.62 3.06 -16.56
C LYS A 318 10.50 3.46 -17.53
N TYR A 319 9.78 4.54 -17.24
CA TYR A 319 8.57 4.91 -17.96
C TYR A 319 8.63 6.33 -18.50
N ARG A 320 7.97 6.56 -19.63
CA ARG A 320 7.88 7.89 -20.23
C ARG A 320 7.01 8.81 -19.35
N VAL A 321 7.53 10.00 -19.05
CA VAL A 321 6.73 11.07 -18.46
C VAL A 321 6.12 11.90 -19.58
N PHE A 322 4.80 11.92 -19.66
CA PHE A 322 4.04 12.70 -20.63
C PHE A 322 3.71 14.09 -20.06
N GLY A 323 3.64 15.09 -20.93
CA GLY A 323 3.14 16.42 -20.56
C GLY A 323 1.61 16.44 -20.53
N ILE A 324 1.01 17.23 -19.64
CA ILE A 324 -0.45 17.35 -19.58
C ILE A 324 -1.02 17.91 -20.88
N ASP A 325 -0.33 18.87 -21.50
CA ASP A 325 -0.70 19.43 -22.80
C ASP A 325 -0.73 18.35 -23.89
N GLU A 326 0.26 17.45 -23.91
CA GLU A 326 0.33 16.33 -24.84
C GLU A 326 -0.87 15.38 -24.66
N LEU A 327 -1.24 15.07 -23.41
CA LEU A 327 -2.43 14.24 -23.15
C LEU A 327 -3.73 14.97 -23.49
N GLY A 328 -3.79 16.28 -23.27
CA GLY A 328 -4.90 17.14 -23.65
C GLY A 328 -5.10 17.14 -25.17
N GLU A 329 -4.05 17.35 -25.95
CA GLU A 329 -4.10 17.28 -27.41
C GLU A 329 -4.53 15.88 -27.90
N ALA A 330 -3.97 14.83 -27.29
CA ALA A 330 -4.26 13.45 -27.66
C ALA A 330 -5.73 13.06 -27.44
N THR A 331 -6.42 13.72 -26.50
CA THR A 331 -7.80 13.41 -26.08
C THR A 331 -8.79 14.52 -26.41
N ASP A 332 -8.39 15.51 -27.22
CA ASP A 332 -9.19 16.70 -27.55
C ASP A 332 -9.76 17.40 -26.29
N GLY A 333 -8.89 17.64 -25.31
CA GLY A 333 -9.24 18.25 -24.03
C GLY A 333 -10.01 17.32 -23.09
N PHE A 334 -9.76 16.01 -23.13
CA PHE A 334 -10.49 14.98 -22.37
C PHE A 334 -12.01 15.00 -22.64
N ASP A 335 -12.39 15.17 -23.91
CA ASP A 335 -13.78 15.16 -24.37
C ASP A 335 -14.46 13.82 -24.08
N GLU A 336 -15.73 13.86 -23.66
CA GLU A 336 -16.55 12.69 -23.35
C GLU A 336 -16.66 11.70 -24.52
N LYS A 337 -16.55 12.17 -25.77
CA LYS A 337 -16.58 11.29 -26.96
C LYS A 337 -15.43 10.28 -27.01
N TRP A 338 -14.34 10.55 -26.30
CA TRP A 338 -13.17 9.67 -26.22
C TRP A 338 -13.22 8.73 -25.02
N VAL A 339 -14.23 8.82 -24.16
CA VAL A 339 -14.36 7.93 -22.99
C VAL A 339 -14.61 6.50 -23.45
N ILE A 340 -13.70 5.60 -23.06
CA ILE A 340 -13.85 4.15 -23.25
C ILE A 340 -14.72 3.60 -22.12
N GLN A 341 -14.33 3.88 -20.87
CA GLN A 341 -15.01 3.42 -19.68
C GLN A 341 -14.59 4.24 -18.46
N GLY A 342 -15.56 4.75 -17.69
CA GLY A 342 -15.28 5.48 -16.46
C GLY A 342 -14.37 6.67 -16.70
N SER A 343 -13.18 6.67 -16.10
CA SER A 343 -12.18 7.73 -16.26
C SER A 343 -11.07 7.40 -17.28
N VAL A 344 -11.31 6.44 -18.17
CA VAL A 344 -10.36 6.01 -19.21
C VAL A 344 -10.76 6.60 -20.56
N TYR A 345 -9.84 7.33 -21.18
CA TYR A 345 -9.98 7.99 -22.47
C TYR A 345 -9.13 7.28 -23.53
N LYS A 346 -9.62 7.23 -24.76
CA LYS A 346 -8.82 6.89 -25.93
C LYS A 346 -8.06 8.14 -26.38
N GLY A 347 -6.75 8.02 -26.57
CA GLY A 347 -5.93 9.13 -27.05
C GLY A 347 -4.97 8.72 -28.17
N TYR A 348 -4.57 9.70 -28.98
CA TYR A 348 -3.60 9.51 -30.06
C TYR A 348 -2.33 10.29 -29.75
N ILE A 349 -1.21 9.58 -29.52
CA ILE A 349 0.08 10.20 -29.19
C ILE A 349 1.13 9.71 -30.18
N GLY A 350 1.77 10.63 -30.91
CA GLY A 350 2.83 10.26 -31.86
C GLY A 350 2.37 9.33 -33.00
N GLY A 351 1.07 9.30 -33.31
CA GLY A 351 0.48 8.40 -34.32
C GLY A 351 0.00 7.06 -33.79
N GLU A 352 0.30 6.73 -32.54
CA GLU A 352 -0.12 5.50 -31.86
C GLU A 352 -1.35 5.75 -30.98
N VAL A 353 -2.13 4.69 -30.73
CA VAL A 353 -3.36 4.76 -29.92
C VAL A 353 -3.05 4.30 -28.50
N HIS A 354 -3.49 5.07 -27.52
CA HIS A 354 -3.31 4.79 -26.10
C HIS A 354 -4.62 4.82 -25.32
N ALA A 355 -4.64 4.12 -24.18
CA ALA A 355 -5.68 4.25 -23.17
C ALA A 355 -5.15 5.10 -22.00
N ILE A 356 -5.75 6.26 -21.78
CA ILE A 356 -5.32 7.26 -20.80
C ILE A 356 -6.30 7.26 -19.64
N LYS A 357 -5.88 6.74 -18.48
CA LYS A 357 -6.70 6.68 -17.26
C LYS A 357 -6.42 7.90 -16.39
N LYS A 358 -7.43 8.75 -16.21
CA LYS A 358 -7.40 9.87 -15.26
C LYS A 358 -7.73 9.36 -13.85
N MET A 359 -6.88 9.70 -12.88
CA MET A 359 -7.07 9.36 -11.47
C MET A 359 -6.49 10.43 -10.55
N LYS A 360 -6.88 10.43 -9.28
CA LYS A 360 -6.29 11.35 -8.30
C LYS A 360 -4.88 10.91 -7.95
N TRP A 361 -3.97 11.87 -7.72
CA TRP A 361 -2.56 11.61 -7.42
C TRP A 361 -2.32 10.62 -6.27
N ASN A 362 -3.20 10.62 -5.27
CA ASN A 362 -3.13 9.76 -4.09
C ASN A 362 -3.30 8.23 -4.35
N ALA A 363 -3.38 7.82 -5.60
CA ALA A 363 -3.48 6.42 -6.03
C ALA A 363 -2.13 5.85 -6.51
N CYS A 364 -1.03 6.27 -5.87
CA CYS A 364 0.33 5.77 -6.09
C CYS A 364 0.48 4.24 -5.98
N GLU A 365 -0.45 3.52 -5.33
CA GLU A 365 -0.37 2.05 -5.23
C GLU A 365 -0.42 1.37 -6.61
N GLU A 366 -1.27 1.82 -7.53
CA GLU A 366 -1.38 1.23 -8.88
C GLU A 366 -0.08 1.45 -9.67
N LEU A 367 0.47 2.66 -9.65
CA LEU A 367 1.76 2.98 -10.29
C LEU A 367 2.90 2.14 -9.68
N LYS A 368 2.98 2.04 -8.34
CA LYS A 368 3.98 1.24 -7.62
C LYS A 368 3.91 -0.26 -7.96
N ILE A 369 2.71 -0.78 -8.21
CA ILE A 369 2.50 -2.17 -8.64
C ILE A 369 2.92 -2.34 -10.10
N LEU A 370 2.46 -1.45 -10.98
CA LEU A 370 2.76 -1.47 -12.42
C LEU A 370 4.26 -1.29 -12.72
N GLN A 371 5.03 -0.71 -11.82
CA GLN A 371 6.50 -0.73 -11.91
C GLN A 371 7.11 -2.12 -11.74
N LYS A 372 6.45 -3.00 -10.99
CA LYS A 372 6.98 -4.32 -10.61
C LYS A 372 6.43 -5.44 -11.49
N VAL A 373 5.39 -5.18 -12.27
CA VAL A 373 4.77 -6.16 -13.17
C VAL A 373 5.05 -5.85 -14.63
N ASN A 374 5.40 -6.87 -15.40
CA ASN A 374 5.51 -6.79 -16.86
C ASN A 374 5.35 -8.21 -17.43
N HIS A 375 4.25 -8.46 -18.12
CA HIS A 375 3.93 -9.79 -18.65
C HIS A 375 2.97 -9.67 -19.85
N GLY A 376 3.06 -10.59 -20.82
CA GLY A 376 2.29 -10.52 -22.06
C GLY A 376 0.77 -10.60 -21.87
N ASN A 377 0.31 -11.21 -20.77
CA ASN A 377 -1.10 -11.30 -20.39
C ASN A 377 -1.54 -10.22 -19.38
N LEU A 378 -0.77 -9.14 -19.21
CA LEU A 378 -1.19 -7.95 -18.46
C LEU A 378 -1.16 -6.75 -19.40
N VAL A 379 -2.08 -5.79 -19.20
CA VAL A 379 -2.04 -4.54 -19.96
C VAL A 379 -0.81 -3.73 -19.55
N LYS A 380 0.01 -3.39 -20.53
CA LYS A 380 1.27 -2.69 -20.35
C LYS A 380 1.05 -1.21 -20.05
N LEU A 381 1.67 -0.74 -18.98
CA LEU A 381 1.85 0.68 -18.72
C LEU A 381 2.99 1.21 -19.61
N GLU A 382 2.75 2.28 -20.34
CA GLU A 382 3.75 2.89 -21.24
C GLU A 382 4.31 4.19 -20.65
N GLY A 383 3.50 4.88 -19.85
CA GLY A 383 4.00 5.95 -19.02
C GLY A 383 2.93 6.62 -18.19
N PHE A 384 3.26 7.80 -17.68
CA PHE A 384 2.38 8.54 -16.80
C PHE A 384 2.57 10.04 -16.98
N CYS A 385 1.55 10.81 -16.58
CA CYS A 385 1.64 12.26 -16.44
C CYS A 385 1.15 12.64 -15.03
N ILE A 386 1.82 13.62 -14.45
CA ILE A 386 1.42 14.20 -13.18
C ILE A 386 1.10 15.64 -13.47
N ASP A 387 -0.15 16.01 -13.22
CA ASP A 387 -0.61 17.37 -13.37
C ASP A 387 -0.57 18.06 -11.99
N PRO A 388 0.41 18.96 -11.75
CA PRO A 388 0.54 19.65 -10.47
C PRO A 388 -0.55 20.69 -10.24
N GLU A 389 -1.22 21.18 -11.28
CA GLU A 389 -2.27 22.22 -11.13
C GLU A 389 -3.57 21.60 -10.60
N ASP A 390 -3.96 20.45 -11.15
CA ASP A 390 -5.20 19.76 -10.76
C ASP A 390 -5.00 18.64 -9.72
N GLY A 391 -3.75 18.29 -9.38
CA GLY A 391 -3.42 17.19 -8.46
C GLY A 391 -3.83 15.81 -8.97
N ASN A 392 -3.91 15.66 -10.30
CA ASN A 392 -4.29 14.42 -10.97
C ASN A 392 -3.06 13.65 -11.48
N CYS A 393 -3.17 12.33 -11.47
CA CYS A 393 -2.27 11.41 -12.15
C CYS A 393 -2.98 10.86 -13.38
N TYR A 394 -2.27 10.73 -14.49
CA TYR A 394 -2.76 10.09 -15.69
C TYR A 394 -1.85 8.91 -16.00
N LEU A 395 -2.40 7.71 -16.09
CA LEU A 395 -1.67 6.52 -16.49
C LEU A 395 -1.95 6.24 -17.97
N VAL A 396 -0.88 6.12 -18.75
CA VAL A 396 -0.94 5.88 -20.20
C VAL A 396 -0.60 4.41 -20.45
N TYR A 397 -1.59 3.66 -20.91
CA TYR A 397 -1.48 2.24 -21.23
C TYR A 397 -1.50 2.02 -22.74
N GLU A 398 -1.01 0.85 -23.16
CA GLU A 398 -1.28 0.33 -24.51
C GLU A 398 -2.80 0.27 -24.75
N TYR A 399 -3.25 0.59 -25.97
CA TYR A 399 -4.63 0.42 -26.36
C TYR A 399 -4.88 -1.01 -26.85
N VAL A 400 -5.82 -1.71 -26.23
CA VAL A 400 -6.17 -3.10 -26.55
C VAL A 400 -7.44 -3.12 -27.42
N GLU A 401 -7.31 -3.58 -28.66
CA GLU A 401 -8.20 -3.17 -29.77
C GLU A 401 -9.58 -3.82 -29.75
N ASN A 402 -9.70 -5.07 -29.30
CA ASN A 402 -10.97 -5.79 -29.29
C ASN A 402 -11.78 -5.54 -28.00
N GLY A 403 -11.34 -4.65 -27.11
CA GLY A 403 -12.08 -4.26 -25.91
C GLY A 403 -12.20 -5.40 -24.90
N SER A 404 -13.24 -5.36 -24.07
CA SER A 404 -13.38 -6.27 -22.92
C SER A 404 -14.04 -7.62 -23.26
N LEU A 405 -13.63 -8.69 -22.58
CA LEU A 405 -14.26 -10.01 -22.65
C LEU A 405 -15.76 -9.94 -22.32
N HIS A 406 -16.15 -9.11 -21.36
CA HIS A 406 -17.55 -8.85 -21.02
C HIS A 406 -18.36 -8.45 -22.25
N SER A 407 -17.85 -7.53 -23.07
CA SER A 407 -18.52 -7.07 -24.29
C SER A 407 -18.67 -8.18 -25.34
N TRP A 408 -17.76 -9.16 -25.36
CA TRP A 408 -17.81 -10.30 -26.28
C TRP A 408 -18.77 -11.40 -25.83
N LEU A 409 -18.91 -11.63 -24.53
CA LEU A 409 -19.83 -12.63 -23.98
C LEU A 409 -21.26 -12.10 -23.92
N HIS A 410 -21.44 -10.88 -23.41
CA HIS A 410 -22.76 -10.34 -23.02
C HIS A 410 -23.25 -9.22 -23.94
N GLY A 411 -22.40 -8.70 -24.82
CA GLY A 411 -22.77 -7.66 -25.76
C GLY A 411 -23.70 -8.15 -26.87
N ASN A 412 -24.49 -7.25 -27.42
CA ASN A 412 -25.45 -7.54 -28.50
C ASN A 412 -24.78 -7.62 -29.89
N ASN A 413 -23.53 -8.09 -29.93
CA ASN A 413 -22.76 -8.18 -31.15
C ASN A 413 -23.02 -9.53 -31.82
N ASN A 414 -23.17 -9.57 -33.15
CA ASN A 414 -23.28 -10.81 -33.94
C ASN A 414 -21.99 -11.66 -33.94
N ARG A 415 -20.97 -11.27 -33.16
CA ARG A 415 -19.68 -11.95 -33.09
C ARG A 415 -19.63 -12.74 -31.80
N LYS A 416 -19.47 -14.06 -31.91
CA LYS A 416 -19.43 -14.98 -30.77
C LYS A 416 -18.06 -15.65 -30.67
N LEU A 417 -17.61 -15.89 -29.44
CA LEU A 417 -16.33 -16.56 -29.18
C LEU A 417 -16.50 -18.06 -29.29
N SER A 418 -15.68 -18.69 -30.14
CA SER A 418 -15.62 -20.15 -30.23
C SER A 418 -15.02 -20.79 -28.99
N TRP A 419 -15.33 -22.06 -28.74
CA TRP A 419 -14.81 -22.79 -27.56
C TRP A 419 -13.28 -22.73 -27.45
N LYS A 420 -12.58 -22.96 -28.57
CA LYS A 420 -11.11 -22.86 -28.64
C LYS A 420 -10.59 -21.49 -28.22
N THR A 421 -11.28 -20.42 -28.64
CA THR A 421 -10.90 -19.06 -28.25
C THR A 421 -11.15 -18.81 -26.77
N ARG A 422 -12.26 -19.33 -26.22
CA ARG A 422 -12.58 -19.22 -24.79
C ARG A 422 -11.57 -19.94 -23.90
N ILE A 423 -11.12 -21.14 -24.26
CA ILE A 423 -10.05 -21.86 -23.54
C ILE A 423 -8.75 -21.07 -23.58
N ARG A 424 -8.34 -20.58 -24.75
CA ARG A 424 -7.12 -19.79 -24.88
C ARG A 424 -7.16 -18.52 -24.02
N ILE A 425 -8.29 -17.84 -23.97
CA ILE A 425 -8.52 -16.69 -23.08
C ILE A 425 -8.38 -17.12 -21.61
N ALA A 426 -8.96 -18.25 -21.21
CA ALA A 426 -8.82 -18.77 -19.85
C ALA A 426 -7.35 -19.04 -19.48
N ILE A 427 -6.58 -19.67 -20.39
CA ILE A 427 -5.16 -19.94 -20.20
C ILE A 427 -4.36 -18.65 -20.08
N ASP A 428 -4.62 -17.67 -20.96
CA ASP A 428 -3.96 -16.36 -20.93
C ASP A 428 -4.18 -15.63 -19.60
N VAL A 429 -5.43 -15.58 -19.13
CA VAL A 429 -5.76 -14.95 -17.83
C VAL A 429 -5.11 -15.74 -16.69
N ALA A 430 -5.11 -17.07 -16.75
CA ALA A 430 -4.48 -17.91 -15.73
C ALA A 430 -2.96 -17.66 -15.64
N ASN A 431 -2.27 -17.53 -16.78
CA ASN A 431 -0.85 -17.19 -16.84
C ASN A 431 -0.57 -15.79 -16.27
N GLY A 432 -1.41 -14.79 -16.62
CA GLY A 432 -1.30 -13.44 -16.06
C GLY A 432 -1.44 -13.43 -14.53
N LEU A 433 -2.41 -14.18 -14.01
CA LEU A 433 -2.63 -14.33 -12.57
C LEU A 433 -1.51 -15.09 -11.86
N GLN A 434 -1.03 -16.20 -12.45
CA GLN A 434 0.13 -16.94 -11.96
C GLN A 434 1.36 -16.04 -11.83
N TYR A 435 1.63 -15.22 -12.84
CA TYR A 435 2.73 -14.28 -12.81
C TYR A 435 2.61 -13.31 -11.61
N VAL A 436 1.46 -12.66 -11.43
CA VAL A 436 1.30 -11.68 -10.33
C VAL A 436 1.26 -12.34 -8.95
N HIS A 437 0.81 -13.60 -8.83
CA HIS A 437 0.75 -14.31 -7.55
C HIS A 437 2.09 -14.92 -7.13
N GLU A 438 2.94 -15.34 -8.06
CA GLU A 438 4.09 -16.18 -7.76
C GLU A 438 5.43 -15.61 -8.21
N HIS A 439 5.43 -14.81 -9.27
CA HIS A 439 6.65 -14.28 -9.89
C HIS A 439 6.91 -12.80 -9.53
N THR A 440 6.04 -12.19 -8.72
CA THR A 440 6.25 -10.85 -8.15
C THR A 440 6.69 -10.93 -6.70
N ARG A 441 7.58 -10.01 -6.28
CA ARG A 441 8.02 -9.88 -4.89
C ARG A 441 7.95 -8.42 -4.44
N PRO A 442 7.09 -8.07 -3.46
CA PRO A 442 6.08 -8.91 -2.82
C PRO A 442 4.99 -9.38 -3.80
N ARG A 443 4.26 -10.45 -3.45
CA ARG A 443 3.13 -10.96 -4.24
C ARG A 443 2.07 -9.88 -4.41
N VAL A 444 1.40 -9.86 -5.56
CA VAL A 444 0.33 -8.90 -5.85
C VAL A 444 -1.01 -9.63 -5.88
N VAL A 445 -2.00 -9.11 -5.15
CA VAL A 445 -3.40 -9.54 -5.24
C VAL A 445 -4.17 -8.49 -6.05
N HIS A 446 -4.80 -8.91 -7.15
CA HIS A 446 -5.47 -8.01 -8.09
C HIS A 446 -6.77 -7.43 -7.53
N LYS A 447 -7.55 -8.23 -6.81
CA LYS A 447 -8.83 -7.92 -6.12
C LYS A 447 -10.03 -7.57 -7.00
N ASP A 448 -9.85 -7.30 -8.29
CA ASP A 448 -10.95 -7.01 -9.21
C ASP A 448 -10.86 -7.80 -10.53
N ILE A 449 -10.62 -9.11 -10.43
CA ILE A 449 -10.68 -9.99 -11.60
C ILE A 449 -12.14 -10.18 -12.01
N LYS A 450 -12.46 -9.80 -13.25
CA LYS A 450 -13.78 -9.90 -13.86
C LYS A 450 -13.70 -9.79 -15.38
N SER A 451 -14.73 -10.23 -16.09
CA SER A 451 -14.77 -10.19 -17.55
C SER A 451 -14.63 -8.78 -18.15
N SER A 452 -15.01 -7.71 -17.44
CA SER A 452 -14.82 -6.32 -17.90
C SER A 452 -13.41 -5.76 -17.73
N ASN A 453 -12.60 -6.37 -16.84
CA ASN A 453 -11.18 -6.03 -16.67
C ASN A 453 -10.24 -6.98 -17.45
N ILE A 454 -10.79 -7.88 -18.26
CA ILE A 454 -10.02 -8.74 -19.17
C ILE A 454 -10.21 -8.19 -20.57
N LEU A 455 -9.15 -7.66 -21.17
CA LEU A 455 -9.17 -7.09 -22.52
C LEU A 455 -8.61 -8.09 -23.54
N LEU A 456 -9.06 -7.98 -24.79
CA LEU A 456 -8.65 -8.85 -25.89
C LEU A 456 -7.86 -8.06 -26.94
N ASP A 457 -6.64 -8.49 -27.24
CA ASP A 457 -5.82 -7.87 -28.28
C ASP A 457 -6.29 -8.27 -29.70
N ALA A 458 -5.63 -7.70 -30.71
CA ALA A 458 -5.90 -8.00 -32.12
C ALA A 458 -5.86 -9.51 -32.47
N GLN A 459 -5.14 -10.34 -31.72
CA GLN A 459 -5.04 -11.79 -31.93
C GLN A 459 -6.00 -12.60 -31.03
N MET A 460 -6.93 -11.93 -30.34
CA MET A 460 -7.85 -12.51 -29.36
C MET A 460 -7.12 -13.18 -28.19
N ARG A 461 -5.94 -12.66 -27.81
CA ARG A 461 -5.25 -13.03 -26.57
C ARG A 461 -5.73 -12.15 -25.44
N ALA A 462 -5.79 -12.71 -24.25
CA ALA A 462 -6.31 -12.01 -23.08
C ALA A 462 -5.20 -11.27 -22.32
N LYS A 463 -5.53 -10.04 -21.91
CA LYS A 463 -4.71 -9.19 -21.03
C LYS A 463 -5.53 -8.71 -19.84
N ILE A 464 -4.99 -8.90 -18.64
CA ILE A 464 -5.60 -8.40 -17.39
C ILE A 464 -5.30 -6.91 -17.25
N ALA A 465 -6.35 -6.12 -17.06
CA ALA A 465 -6.32 -4.67 -16.91
C ALA A 465 -6.76 -4.23 -15.51
N ASN A 466 -6.53 -2.95 -15.20
CA ASN A 466 -7.04 -2.24 -14.02
C ASN A 466 -6.52 -2.75 -12.67
N PHE A 467 -5.29 -2.34 -12.33
CA PHE A 467 -4.65 -2.63 -11.05
C PHE A 467 -5.03 -1.61 -9.95
N GLY A 468 -6.07 -0.80 -10.16
CA GLY A 468 -6.44 0.30 -9.25
C GLY A 468 -6.90 -0.15 -7.86
N LEU A 469 -7.33 -1.40 -7.71
CA LEU A 469 -7.68 -2.00 -6.41
C LEU A 469 -6.62 -2.96 -5.90
N ALA A 470 -5.57 -3.23 -6.69
CA ALA A 470 -4.57 -4.24 -6.40
C ALA A 470 -3.74 -3.84 -5.18
N LYS A 471 -3.26 -4.85 -4.45
CA LYS A 471 -2.39 -4.66 -3.28
C LYS A 471 -1.16 -5.56 -3.36
N SER A 472 -0.03 -4.99 -2.96
CA SER A 472 1.21 -5.72 -2.70
C SER A 472 1.20 -6.30 -1.29
N GLY A 473 1.63 -7.55 -1.12
CA GLY A 473 1.68 -8.24 0.17
C GLY A 473 0.66 -9.38 0.28
N HIS A 474 0.74 -10.15 1.37
CA HIS A 474 -0.09 -11.34 1.58
C HIS A 474 -0.81 -11.26 2.94
N ASN A 475 -2.00 -11.87 3.02
CA ASN A 475 -2.76 -12.09 4.25
C ASN A 475 -3.04 -10.83 5.08
N ALA A 476 -3.57 -9.80 4.42
CA ALA A 476 -4.10 -8.63 5.12
C ALA A 476 -5.59 -8.88 5.45
N ILE A 477 -6.02 -8.46 6.63
CA ILE A 477 -7.45 -8.38 6.97
C ILE A 477 -7.88 -6.92 6.75
N THR A 478 -8.98 -6.71 6.02
CA THR A 478 -9.51 -5.37 5.77
C THR A 478 -11.01 -5.30 6.09
N MET A 479 -11.41 -4.23 6.75
CA MET A 479 -12.83 -3.91 6.95
C MET A 479 -13.43 -3.16 5.74
N HIS A 480 -12.62 -2.79 4.75
CA HIS A 480 -13.06 -2.06 3.56
C HIS A 480 -13.06 -2.98 2.34
N ILE A 481 -14.18 -3.68 2.17
CA ILE A 481 -14.41 -4.60 1.05
C ILE A 481 -14.63 -3.76 -0.22
N VAL A 482 -13.78 -3.99 -1.22
CA VAL A 482 -13.84 -3.35 -2.53
C VAL A 482 -13.72 -4.40 -3.62
N GLY A 483 -14.36 -4.17 -4.75
CA GLY A 483 -14.37 -5.07 -5.90
C GLY A 483 -15.79 -5.21 -6.43
N THR A 484 -15.97 -6.11 -7.38
CA THR A 484 -17.22 -6.22 -8.14
C THR A 484 -18.08 -7.35 -7.61
N GLN A 485 -19.33 -7.04 -7.24
CA GLN A 485 -20.33 -8.03 -6.82
C GLN A 485 -20.50 -9.10 -7.90
N GLY A 486 -20.71 -10.36 -7.49
CA GLY A 486 -20.68 -11.50 -8.40
C GLY A 486 -19.34 -12.24 -8.39
N TYR A 487 -18.23 -11.52 -8.20
CA TYR A 487 -16.87 -12.06 -8.23
C TYR A 487 -16.20 -12.15 -6.85
N LEU A 488 -16.77 -11.51 -5.83
CA LEU A 488 -16.19 -11.45 -4.48
C LEU A 488 -16.22 -12.82 -3.79
N ALA A 489 -15.06 -13.24 -3.29
CA ALA A 489 -14.91 -14.49 -2.56
C ALA A 489 -15.66 -14.43 -1.20
N PRO A 490 -16.27 -15.53 -0.73
CA PRO A 490 -17.04 -15.54 0.50
C PRO A 490 -16.26 -15.10 1.74
N GLU A 491 -15.01 -15.55 1.90
CA GLU A 491 -14.13 -15.19 3.01
C GLU A 491 -13.70 -13.72 3.00
N TYR A 492 -13.68 -13.11 1.81
CA TYR A 492 -13.41 -11.69 1.70
C TYR A 492 -14.62 -10.88 2.17
N LEU A 493 -15.84 -11.37 1.91
CA LEU A 493 -17.08 -10.76 2.38
C LEU A 493 -17.32 -10.93 3.88
N SER A 494 -17.03 -12.11 4.43
CA SER A 494 -17.24 -12.40 5.85
C SER A 494 -16.14 -11.85 6.74
N ASP A 495 -14.89 -12.08 6.36
CA ASP A 495 -13.75 -11.91 7.26
C ASP A 495 -12.77 -10.85 6.76
N GLY A 496 -13.01 -10.25 5.59
CA GLY A 496 -12.14 -9.22 5.03
C GLY A 496 -10.77 -9.74 4.59
N VAL A 497 -10.62 -11.05 4.41
CA VAL A 497 -9.32 -11.69 4.13
C VAL A 497 -8.88 -11.38 2.70
N VAL A 498 -7.75 -10.66 2.58
CA VAL A 498 -7.08 -10.39 1.30
C VAL A 498 -5.97 -11.41 1.12
N SER A 499 -6.16 -12.31 0.15
CA SER A 499 -5.17 -13.32 -0.23
C SER A 499 -5.24 -13.57 -1.73
N THR A 500 -4.20 -14.16 -2.32
CA THR A 500 -4.22 -14.56 -3.74
C THR A 500 -5.37 -15.53 -4.06
N LYS A 501 -5.89 -16.27 -3.06
CA LYS A 501 -7.02 -17.20 -3.24
C LYS A 501 -8.33 -16.48 -3.55
N MET A 502 -8.49 -15.20 -3.25
CA MET A 502 -9.68 -14.45 -3.65
C MET A 502 -9.72 -14.21 -5.16
N ASP A 503 -8.56 -13.92 -5.78
CA ASP A 503 -8.45 -13.79 -7.24
C ASP A 503 -8.71 -15.12 -7.94
N VAL A 504 -8.28 -16.25 -7.33
CA VAL A 504 -8.59 -17.60 -7.82
C VAL A 504 -10.10 -17.83 -7.86
N PHE A 505 -10.83 -17.42 -6.82
CA PHE A 505 -12.29 -17.51 -6.80
C PHE A 505 -12.93 -16.66 -7.90
N SER A 506 -12.51 -15.40 -8.03
CA SER A 506 -13.00 -14.51 -9.09
C SER A 506 -12.70 -15.06 -10.48
N PHE A 507 -11.54 -15.69 -10.68
CA PHE A 507 -11.21 -16.41 -11.92
C PHE A 507 -12.14 -17.60 -12.17
N GLY A 508 -12.49 -18.35 -11.13
CA GLY A 508 -13.51 -19.41 -11.21
C GLY A 508 -14.86 -18.90 -11.73
N VAL A 509 -15.27 -17.69 -11.34
CA VAL A 509 -16.48 -17.05 -11.88
C VAL A 509 -16.30 -16.73 -13.37
N VAL A 510 -15.15 -16.20 -13.78
CA VAL A 510 -14.84 -15.93 -15.20
C VAL A 510 -14.87 -17.21 -16.05
N LEU A 511 -14.39 -18.34 -15.52
CA LEU A 511 -14.50 -19.63 -16.21
C LEU A 511 -15.96 -20.03 -16.42
N LEU A 512 -16.84 -19.81 -15.44
CA LEU A 512 -18.27 -20.06 -15.61
C LEU A 512 -18.92 -19.13 -16.64
N GLU A 513 -18.52 -17.87 -16.71
CA GLU A 513 -18.97 -16.95 -17.77
C GLU A 513 -18.52 -17.45 -19.15
N LEU A 514 -17.28 -17.93 -19.29
CA LEU A 514 -16.78 -18.49 -20.54
C LEU A 514 -17.56 -19.74 -20.96
N VAL A 515 -17.93 -20.63 -20.04
CA VAL A 515 -18.71 -21.83 -20.38
C VAL A 515 -20.17 -21.49 -20.71
N SER A 516 -20.79 -20.60 -19.93
CA SER A 516 -22.25 -20.38 -20.01
C SER A 516 -22.69 -19.19 -20.85
N GLY A 517 -21.80 -18.25 -21.15
CA GLY A 517 -22.15 -16.99 -21.79
C GLY A 517 -23.10 -16.12 -20.95
N ARG A 518 -23.25 -16.40 -19.64
CA ARG A 518 -24.11 -15.64 -18.73
C ARG A 518 -23.30 -14.70 -17.86
N GLU A 519 -23.90 -13.59 -17.47
CA GLU A 519 -23.29 -12.63 -16.54
C GLU A 519 -23.10 -13.23 -15.14
N ALA A 520 -22.10 -12.73 -14.41
CA ALA A 520 -21.81 -13.17 -13.04
C ALA A 520 -22.98 -12.93 -12.05
N ILE A 521 -23.82 -11.94 -12.33
CA ILE A 521 -25.11 -11.71 -11.68
C ILE A 521 -26.18 -11.75 -12.76
N GLY A 522 -27.10 -12.70 -12.69
CA GLY A 522 -28.22 -12.77 -13.63
C GLY A 522 -29.18 -11.59 -13.47
N GLY A 523 -30.00 -11.33 -14.48
CA GLY A 523 -31.04 -10.27 -14.43
C GLY A 523 -32.06 -10.44 -13.30
N ASP A 524 -32.15 -11.64 -12.70
CA ASP A 524 -32.94 -11.94 -11.51
C ASP A 524 -32.18 -11.71 -10.18
N GLY A 525 -30.96 -11.17 -10.24
CA GLY A 525 -30.08 -10.92 -9.10
C GLY A 525 -29.35 -12.16 -8.59
N LYS A 526 -29.49 -13.33 -9.21
CA LYS A 526 -28.83 -14.56 -8.76
C LYS A 526 -27.37 -14.61 -9.20
N LEU A 527 -26.51 -15.09 -8.31
CA LEU A 527 -25.08 -15.25 -8.58
C LEU A 527 -24.84 -16.49 -9.46
N LEU A 528 -24.09 -16.32 -10.54
CA LEU A 528 -23.80 -17.40 -11.50
C LEU A 528 -23.14 -18.61 -10.83
N TRP A 529 -22.17 -18.36 -9.94
CA TRP A 529 -21.44 -19.42 -9.25
C TRP A 529 -22.31 -20.27 -8.32
N LEU A 530 -23.43 -19.72 -7.80
CA LEU A 530 -24.40 -20.52 -7.03
C LEU A 530 -25.16 -21.49 -7.94
N SER A 531 -25.45 -21.09 -9.18
CA SER A 531 -26.14 -21.94 -10.15
C SER A 531 -25.29 -23.09 -10.68
N ALA A 532 -23.96 -23.02 -10.51
CA ALA A 532 -23.03 -24.07 -10.91
C ALA A 532 -22.91 -25.20 -9.88
N ASN A 533 -23.46 -25.02 -8.67
CA ASN A 533 -23.37 -26.01 -7.60
C ASN A 533 -24.10 -27.30 -8.00
N GLY A 534 -23.41 -28.44 -7.88
CA GLY A 534 -23.94 -29.75 -8.23
C GLY A 534 -24.07 -30.04 -9.73
N VAL A 535 -23.55 -29.17 -10.61
CA VAL A 535 -23.54 -29.44 -12.06
C VAL A 535 -22.78 -30.73 -12.38
N LEU A 536 -21.75 -31.08 -11.59
CA LEU A 536 -20.94 -32.29 -11.76
C LEU A 536 -21.32 -33.47 -10.84
N ASP A 537 -22.50 -33.48 -10.21
CA ASP A 537 -22.91 -34.54 -9.27
C ASP A 537 -23.58 -35.77 -9.94
N GLY A 538 -23.55 -36.94 -9.32
CA GLY A 538 -24.22 -38.14 -9.87
C GLY A 538 -23.43 -38.85 -10.97
N ASP A 539 -24.12 -39.56 -11.87
CA ASP A 539 -23.53 -40.39 -12.92
C ASP A 539 -23.04 -39.58 -14.14
N GLU A 540 -22.23 -40.20 -14.99
CA GLU A 540 -21.60 -39.52 -16.13
C GLU A 540 -22.63 -38.95 -17.12
N GLU A 541 -23.70 -39.69 -17.41
CA GLU A 541 -24.77 -39.22 -18.30
C GLU A 541 -25.50 -38.00 -17.71
N GLY A 542 -25.80 -38.04 -16.41
CA GLY A 542 -26.38 -36.91 -15.68
C GLY A 542 -25.48 -35.68 -15.67
N LYS A 543 -24.15 -35.86 -15.50
CA LYS A 543 -23.16 -34.77 -15.59
C LYS A 543 -23.18 -34.12 -16.96
N VAL A 544 -23.04 -34.92 -18.02
CA VAL A 544 -23.03 -34.41 -19.41
C VAL A 544 -24.31 -33.62 -19.70
N LYS A 545 -25.48 -34.13 -19.29
CA LYS A 545 -26.75 -33.45 -19.50
C LYS A 545 -26.83 -32.09 -18.78
N ARG A 546 -26.41 -32.02 -17.52
CA ARG A 546 -26.44 -30.76 -16.76
C ARG A 546 -25.40 -29.76 -17.24
N VAL A 547 -24.19 -30.21 -17.60
CA VAL A 547 -23.16 -29.36 -18.21
C VAL A 547 -23.66 -28.79 -19.53
N ARG A 548 -24.25 -29.64 -20.39
CA ARG A 548 -24.86 -29.18 -21.66
C ARG A 548 -25.95 -28.14 -21.44
N GLY A 549 -26.78 -28.30 -20.40
CA GLY A 549 -27.79 -27.29 -20.03
C GLY A 549 -27.22 -26.00 -19.42
N PHE A 550 -25.97 -26.03 -18.95
CA PHE A 550 -25.27 -24.86 -18.41
C PHE A 550 -24.51 -24.07 -19.49
N MET A 551 -24.17 -24.73 -20.60
CA MET A 551 -23.37 -24.16 -21.69
C MET A 551 -24.12 -23.04 -22.44
N ASP A 552 -23.33 -22.10 -22.94
CA ASP A 552 -23.79 -21.10 -23.90
C ASP A 552 -24.38 -21.78 -25.13
N GLY A 553 -25.55 -21.32 -25.58
CA GLY A 553 -26.22 -21.84 -26.78
C GLY A 553 -25.33 -21.80 -28.02
N THR A 554 -24.46 -20.79 -28.13
CA THR A 554 -23.54 -20.69 -29.29
C THR A 554 -22.51 -21.80 -29.31
N LEU A 555 -22.14 -22.35 -28.14
CA LEU A 555 -21.19 -23.47 -28.05
C LEU A 555 -21.87 -24.82 -28.35
N LEU A 556 -23.20 -24.91 -28.21
CA LEU A 556 -23.97 -26.10 -28.56
C LEU A 556 -24.08 -26.29 -30.07
N GLU A 557 -23.97 -25.21 -30.84
CA GLU A 557 -23.95 -25.21 -32.30
C GLU A 557 -22.55 -25.52 -32.87
N GLU A 558 -21.50 -25.44 -32.04
CA GLU A 558 -20.12 -25.78 -32.40
C GLU A 558 -19.78 -27.25 -32.09
N THR A 559 -18.86 -27.83 -32.84
CA THR A 559 -18.24 -29.12 -32.51
C THR A 559 -17.22 -28.93 -31.38
N CYS A 560 -17.69 -28.77 -30.15
CA CYS A 560 -16.85 -28.69 -28.95
C CYS A 560 -16.76 -30.05 -28.23
N SER A 561 -15.57 -30.39 -27.73
CA SER A 561 -15.37 -31.61 -26.93
C SER A 561 -16.03 -31.43 -25.56
N MET A 562 -17.05 -32.24 -25.27
CA MET A 562 -17.71 -32.24 -23.96
C MET A 562 -16.74 -32.58 -22.83
N GLU A 563 -15.73 -33.40 -23.08
CA GLU A 563 -14.68 -33.71 -22.09
C GLU A 563 -13.89 -32.46 -21.72
N SER A 564 -13.48 -31.67 -22.73
CA SER A 564 -12.79 -30.39 -22.53
C SER A 564 -13.66 -29.42 -21.71
N VAL A 565 -14.95 -29.29 -22.05
CA VAL A 565 -15.90 -28.45 -21.28
C VAL A 565 -16.06 -28.94 -19.85
N MET A 566 -16.18 -30.25 -19.64
CA MET A 566 -16.29 -30.85 -18.31
C MET A 566 -15.04 -30.60 -17.45
N ASN A 567 -13.85 -30.69 -18.06
CA ASN A 567 -12.59 -30.38 -17.38
C ASN A 567 -12.53 -28.90 -16.97
N VAL A 568 -12.87 -27.97 -17.86
CA VAL A 568 -12.94 -26.54 -17.52
C VAL A 568 -13.97 -26.27 -16.42
N MET A 569 -15.13 -26.93 -16.45
CA MET A 569 -16.13 -26.84 -15.39
C MET A 569 -15.62 -27.38 -14.05
N ALA A 570 -14.86 -28.48 -14.06
CA ALA A 570 -14.26 -29.03 -12.84
C ALA A 570 -13.23 -28.06 -12.24
N ILE A 571 -12.39 -27.45 -13.09
CA ILE A 571 -11.42 -26.42 -12.67
C ILE A 571 -12.15 -25.20 -12.08
N ALA A 572 -13.22 -24.73 -12.73
CA ALA A 572 -14.04 -23.62 -12.24
C ALA A 572 -14.61 -23.91 -10.84
N LEU A 573 -15.20 -25.10 -10.64
CA LEU A 573 -15.76 -25.50 -9.34
C LEU A 573 -14.69 -25.65 -8.26
N ALA A 574 -13.50 -26.15 -8.61
CA ALA A 574 -12.36 -26.21 -7.68
C ALA A 574 -11.90 -24.80 -7.26
N CYS A 575 -11.87 -23.84 -8.19
CA CYS A 575 -11.56 -22.43 -7.91
C CYS A 575 -12.62 -21.78 -7.01
N LEU A 576 -13.88 -22.20 -7.12
CA LEU A 576 -15.03 -21.68 -6.36
C LEU A 576 -15.23 -22.34 -4.99
N HIS A 577 -14.30 -23.19 -4.56
CA HIS A 577 -14.41 -23.85 -3.26
C HIS A 577 -14.55 -22.82 -2.12
N ARG A 578 -15.49 -23.04 -1.19
CA ARG A 578 -15.76 -22.10 -0.08
C ARG A 578 -14.54 -21.85 0.80
N ASP A 579 -13.87 -22.93 1.18
CA ASP A 579 -12.59 -22.86 1.90
C ASP A 579 -11.46 -22.44 0.94
N PRO A 580 -10.81 -21.28 1.15
CA PRO A 580 -9.75 -20.77 0.27
C PRO A 580 -8.51 -21.67 0.26
N SER A 581 -8.26 -22.44 1.33
CA SER A 581 -7.09 -23.33 1.41
C SER A 581 -7.19 -24.47 0.39
N LYS A 582 -8.41 -24.92 0.06
CA LYS A 582 -8.69 -26.01 -0.88
C LYS A 582 -8.75 -25.56 -2.34
N ARG A 583 -8.76 -24.26 -2.61
CA ARG A 583 -8.66 -23.74 -3.99
C ARG A 583 -7.28 -24.06 -4.56
N PRO A 584 -7.16 -24.44 -5.83
CA PRO A 584 -5.86 -24.69 -6.47
C PRO A 584 -4.99 -23.43 -6.50
N SER A 585 -3.68 -23.59 -6.69
CA SER A 585 -2.81 -22.47 -7.07
C SER A 585 -3.02 -22.11 -8.54
N MET A 586 -2.59 -20.91 -8.96
CA MET A 586 -2.70 -20.56 -10.37
C MET A 586 -1.76 -21.39 -11.26
N VAL A 587 -0.64 -21.92 -10.73
CA VAL A 587 0.17 -22.95 -11.43
C VAL A 587 -0.68 -24.18 -11.76
N ASP A 588 -1.39 -24.73 -10.76
CA ASP A 588 -2.18 -25.94 -10.94
C ASP A 588 -3.31 -25.69 -11.96
N VAL A 589 -3.91 -24.50 -11.91
CA VAL A 589 -4.97 -24.07 -12.84
C VAL A 589 -4.43 -23.96 -14.26
N VAL A 590 -3.27 -23.32 -14.48
CA VAL A 590 -2.63 -23.23 -15.81
C VAL A 590 -2.36 -24.64 -16.35
N TYR A 591 -1.76 -25.51 -15.54
CA TYR A 591 -1.46 -26.89 -15.94
C TYR A 591 -2.73 -27.66 -16.34
N ALA A 592 -3.80 -27.57 -15.54
CA ALA A 592 -5.05 -28.26 -15.83
C ALA A 592 -5.79 -27.70 -17.07
N LEU A 593 -5.73 -26.39 -17.30
CA LEU A 593 -6.31 -25.76 -18.48
C LEU A 593 -5.54 -26.12 -19.76
N CYS A 594 -4.21 -26.13 -19.74
CA CYS A 594 -3.40 -26.56 -20.88
C CYS A 594 -3.71 -28.01 -21.28
N LYS A 595 -3.83 -28.92 -20.30
CA LYS A 595 -4.26 -30.30 -20.58
C LYS A 595 -5.67 -30.37 -21.23
N SER A 596 -6.54 -29.41 -20.91
CA SER A 596 -7.88 -29.32 -21.49
C SER A 596 -7.88 -28.77 -22.93
N ASP A 597 -6.84 -28.03 -23.32
CA ASP A 597 -6.57 -27.57 -24.69
C ASP A 597 -5.93 -28.69 -25.54
N ASP A 598 -5.06 -29.51 -24.96
CA ASP A 598 -4.43 -30.66 -25.64
C ASP A 598 -5.48 -31.71 -26.08
N LEU A 599 -6.54 -31.91 -25.29
CA LEU A 599 -7.70 -32.74 -25.67
C LEU A 599 -8.45 -32.23 -26.93
N PHE A 600 -8.13 -31.03 -27.41
CA PHE A 600 -8.65 -30.48 -28.66
C PHE A 600 -7.78 -30.87 -29.87
N PHE A 601 -6.50 -31.19 -29.67
CA PHE A 601 -5.56 -31.57 -30.74
C PHE A 601 -5.66 -33.04 -31.14
N ASP A 602 -6.02 -33.93 -30.20
CA ASP A 602 -6.20 -35.37 -30.45
C ASP A 602 -7.36 -35.72 -31.41
N ILE A 603 -8.19 -34.76 -31.81
CA ILE A 603 -9.29 -34.97 -32.77
C ILE A 603 -8.89 -34.49 -34.20
N SER A 604 -7.71 -33.89 -34.36
CA SER A 604 -7.26 -33.29 -35.63
C SER A 604 -6.15 -34.04 -36.38
N GLU A 605 -5.57 -35.10 -35.82
CA GLU A 605 -4.58 -35.96 -36.52
C GLU A 605 -5.03 -37.42 -36.63
N ASP A 606 -6.11 -37.66 -37.37
CA ASP A 606 -6.20 -38.87 -38.20
C ASP A 606 -5.78 -38.50 -39.62
N GLY A 607 -4.47 -38.42 -39.83
CA GLY A 607 -3.88 -38.33 -41.16
C GLY A 607 -2.73 -37.35 -41.29
N LEU A 608 -1.57 -37.68 -40.74
CA LEU A 608 -0.26 -37.69 -41.42
C LEU A 608 0.80 -38.17 -40.43
N SER A 609 1.64 -39.11 -40.86
CA SER A 609 2.61 -39.76 -39.98
C SER A 609 3.74 -38.80 -39.56
N PRO A 610 4.40 -39.04 -38.40
CA PRO A 610 5.50 -38.21 -37.97
C PRO A 610 6.75 -38.53 -38.80
N HIS A 611 7.25 -37.54 -39.53
CA HIS A 611 8.60 -37.59 -40.08
C HIS A 611 9.62 -37.60 -38.94
N GLN A 612 10.42 -38.67 -38.87
CA GLN A 612 11.58 -38.79 -38.00
C GLN A 612 12.55 -37.61 -38.21
N VAL A 613 12.77 -36.84 -37.16
CA VAL A 613 13.88 -35.90 -37.09
C VAL A 613 15.14 -36.68 -36.72
N ILE A 614 16.04 -36.86 -37.69
CA ILE A 614 17.41 -37.30 -37.46
C ILE A 614 18.22 -36.08 -37.06
N ALA A 615 18.83 -36.12 -35.87
CA ALA A 615 19.74 -35.10 -35.39
C ALA A 615 21.02 -35.03 -36.27
N ARG A 616 21.46 -33.81 -36.59
CA ARG A 616 22.83 -33.50 -37.00
C ARG A 616 23.42 -32.49 -36.04
#